data_AF-A0AAW0JB10-F1
#
_entry.id   AF-A0AAW0JB10-F1
#
_cell.length_a   1.000
_cell.length_b   1.000
_cell.length_c   1.000
_cell.angle_alpha   90.00
_cell.angle_beta   90.00
_cell.angle_gamma   90.00
#
_symmetry.space_group_name_H-M   'P 1'
#
loop_
_entity.id
_entity.type
_entity.pdbx_description
1 polymer ?
#
loop_
_entity_poly.entity_id
_entity_poly.type
_entity_poly.pdbx_seq_one_letter_code
_entity_poly.pdbx_strand_id
1 'polypeptide(L)'
;MNIDGCNGLVCLTKIEFESSASMITPLPHMFVIKDLVVDMTNFYNQYKSIEPWLKRKNPPETKGKSGEVSPFLVDLDGLIPNEAHTLVTIVEMGR
;
A
#
# COMPACT_ATOMS: atom_id res chain seq x y z
N MET A 1 2.58 -8.18 7.94
CA MET A 1 2.04 -8.05 9.30
C MET A 1 2.91 -8.82 10.26
N ASN A 2 2.70 -8.66 11.56
CA ASN A 2 3.50 -9.34 12.56
C ASN A 2 2.82 -10.65 12.99
N ILE A 3 3.54 -11.76 12.86
CA ILE A 3 3.07 -13.12 13.17
C ILE A 3 3.99 -13.65 14.26
N ASP A 4 3.46 -13.86 15.46
CA ASP A 4 4.22 -14.39 16.61
C ASP A 4 5.51 -13.60 16.95
N GLY A 5 5.49 -12.28 16.71
CA GLY A 5 6.62 -11.38 16.97
C GLY A 5 7.57 -11.16 15.79
N CYS A 6 7.37 -11.86 14.68
CA CYS A 6 8.15 -11.69 13.46
C CYS A 6 7.32 -11.06 12.32
N ASN A 7 7.89 -10.07 11.64
CA ASN A 7 7.25 -9.47 10.46
C ASN A 7 7.32 -10.43 9.27
N GLY A 8 6.16 -10.77 8.70
CA GLY A 8 6.05 -11.72 7.60
C GLY A 8 4.89 -11.46 6.65
N LEU A 9 4.93 -12.17 5.51
CA LEU A 9 3.84 -12.25 4.53
C LEU A 9 2.97 -13.47 4.87
N VAL A 10 1.76 -13.22 5.37
CA VAL A 10 0.84 -14.30 5.80
C VAL A 10 0.55 -15.29 4.69
N CYS A 11 0.41 -14.83 3.45
CA CYS A 11 0.14 -15.70 2.31
C CYS A 11 1.25 -16.72 2.03
N LEU A 12 2.46 -16.50 2.54
CA LEU A 12 3.60 -17.42 2.43
C LEU A 12 3.92 -18.13 3.76
N THR A 13 3.30 -17.71 4.86
CA THR A 13 3.50 -18.33 6.17
C THR A 13 2.60 -19.54 6.31
N LYS A 14 3.20 -20.73 6.49
CA LYS A 14 2.47 -21.97 6.72
C LYS A 14 1.86 -21.96 8.12
N ILE A 15 0.59 -22.38 8.23
CA ILE A 15 -0.09 -22.59 9.51
C ILE A 15 0.30 -23.97 10.04
N GLU A 16 0.84 -24.01 11.25
CA GLU A 16 1.11 -25.27 11.96
C GLU A 16 -0.13 -25.64 12.79
N PHE A 17 -0.69 -26.84 12.56
CA PHE A 17 -1.92 -27.29 13.23
C PHE A 17 -1.69 -27.82 14.64
N GLU A 18 -0.44 -28.14 15.00
CA GLU A 18 -0.06 -28.66 16.32
C GLU A 18 0.42 -27.57 17.29
N SER A 19 0.60 -26.33 16.81
CA SER A 19 1.06 -25.23 17.66
C SER A 19 -0.11 -24.56 18.39
N SER A 20 0.19 -23.93 19.53
CA SER A 20 -0.73 -23.02 20.20
C SER A 20 -1.20 -21.91 19.26
N ALA A 21 -2.34 -21.29 19.55
CA ALA A 21 -2.89 -20.19 18.74
C ALA A 21 -1.82 -19.13 18.38
N SER A 22 -1.61 -18.89 17.09
CA SER A 22 -0.72 -17.84 16.59
C SER A 22 -1.32 -16.45 16.82
N MET A 23 -0.51 -15.54 17.33
CA MET A 23 -0.86 -14.15 17.56
C MET A 23 -0.51 -13.32 16.33
N ILE A 24 -1.53 -12.75 15.69
CA ILE A 24 -1.38 -11.86 14.54
C ILE A 24 -1.60 -10.43 15.00
N THR A 25 -0.61 -9.57 14.75
CA THR A 25 -0.67 -8.14 15.05
C THR A 25 -0.31 -7.30 13.82
N PRO A 26 -0.73 -6.02 13.77
CA PRO A 26 -0.33 -5.11 12.71
C PRO A 26 1.20 -4.94 12.64
N LEU A 27 1.68 -4.38 11.53
CA LEU A 27 3.11 -4.09 11.39
C LEU A 27 3.56 -3.05 12.44
N PRO A 28 4.67 -3.29 13.17
CA PRO A 28 5.19 -2.35 14.15
C PRO A 28 5.53 -0.99 13.52
N HIS A 29 5.51 0.06 14.34
CA HIS A 29 5.89 1.43 13.96
C HIS A 29 5.06 2.09 12.85
N MET A 30 3.87 1.56 12.54
CA MET A 30 2.90 2.20 11.65
C MET A 30 1.59 2.45 12.38
N PHE A 31 0.87 3.50 11.96
CA PHE A 31 -0.45 3.80 12.50
C PHE A 31 -1.46 2.80 11.95
N VAL A 32 -2.35 2.29 12.81
CA VAL A 32 -3.40 1.34 12.43
C VAL A 32 -4.64 2.13 12.06
N ILE A 33 -5.18 1.90 10.86
CA ILE A 33 -6.44 2.49 10.42
C ILE A 33 -7.59 1.66 10.99
N LYS A 34 -7.56 0.34 10.75
CA LYS A 34 -8.56 -0.62 11.22
C LYS A 34 -8.02 -2.04 11.20
N ASP A 35 -8.25 -2.79 12.27
CA ASP A 35 -7.83 -4.19 12.42
C ASP A 35 -6.33 -4.39 12.14
N LEU A 36 -5.98 -5.07 11.04
CA LEU A 36 -4.61 -5.34 10.59
C LEU A 36 -4.14 -4.39 9.47
N VAL A 37 -4.99 -3.45 9.06
CA VAL A 37 -4.70 -2.48 8.00
C VAL A 37 -4.00 -1.27 8.61
N VAL A 38 -2.78 -1.01 8.13
CA VAL A 38 -1.93 0.10 8.55
C VAL A 38 -1.93 1.23 7.52
N ASP A 39 -1.69 2.45 7.98
CA ASP A 39 -1.49 3.62 7.11
C ASP A 39 -0.11 3.57 6.44
N MET A 40 -0.13 3.45 5.11
CA MET A 40 1.06 3.36 4.27
C MET A 40 1.46 4.70 3.64
N THR A 41 0.75 5.79 3.94
CA THR A 41 0.95 7.11 3.31
C THR A 41 2.38 7.60 3.49
N ASN A 42 2.93 7.50 4.71
CA ASN A 42 4.32 7.90 4.99
C ASN A 42 5.35 7.07 4.20
N PHE A 43 5.11 5.75 4.08
CA PHE A 43 6.00 4.85 3.33
C PHE A 43 6.02 5.22 1.83
N TYR A 44 4.85 5.47 1.23
CA TYR A 44 4.77 5.86 -0.17
C TYR A 44 5.37 7.24 -0.45
N ASN A 45 5.23 8.20 0.46
CA ASN A 45 5.85 9.51 0.31
C ASN A 45 7.39 9.43 0.27
N GLN A 46 7.98 8.58 1.11
CA GLN A 46 9.42 8.32 1.09
C GLN A 46 9.84 7.58 -0.19
N TYR A 47 9.05 6.64 -0.67
CA TYR A 47 9.33 5.94 -1.92
C TYR A 47 9.23 6.86 -3.15
N LYS A 48 8.31 7.82 -3.16
CA LYS A 48 8.20 8.81 -4.24
C LYS A 48 9.39 9.77 -4.27
N SER A 49 9.94 10.17 -3.11
CA SER A 49 11.03 11.15 -3.04
C SER A 49 12.36 10.67 -3.64
N ILE A 50 12.60 9.36 -3.66
CA ILE A 50 13.79 8.77 -4.28
C ILE A 50 13.68 8.67 -5.81
N GLU A 51 12.52 8.99 -6.37
CA GLU A 51 12.22 8.98 -7.80
C GLU A 51 12.68 7.67 -8.49
N PRO A 52 12.09 6.51 -8.15
CA PRO A 52 12.59 5.18 -8.49
C PRO A 52 12.27 4.78 -9.94
N TRP A 53 12.47 5.70 -10.88
CA TRP A 53 12.28 5.49 -12.31
C TRP A 53 13.55 5.83 -13.08
N LEU A 54 13.61 5.32 -14.31
CA LEU A 54 14.76 5.52 -15.17
C LEU A 54 14.83 6.98 -15.64
N LYS A 55 15.79 7.74 -15.11
CA LYS A 55 16.08 9.11 -15.54
C LYS A 55 17.03 9.09 -16.74
N ARG A 56 16.54 9.46 -17.93
CA ARG A 56 17.36 9.63 -19.14
C ARG A 56 17.85 11.06 -19.24
N LYS A 57 19.16 11.24 -19.48
CA LYS A 57 19.77 12.58 -19.69
C LYS A 57 19.34 13.23 -21.01
N ASN A 58 19.08 12.41 -22.03
CA ASN A 58 18.62 12.86 -23.35
C ASN A 58 17.18 12.36 -23.56
N PRO A 59 16.18 13.24 -23.64
CA PRO A 59 14.83 12.84 -24.00
C PRO A 59 14.82 12.38 -25.47
N PRO A 60 14.11 11.29 -25.81
CA PRO A 60 13.98 10.86 -27.20
C PRO A 60 13.16 11.88 -27.99
N GLU A 61 13.61 12.18 -29.21
CA GLU A 61 13.01 13.19 -30.10
C GLU A 61 11.62 12.79 -30.63
N THR A 62 11.26 11.51 -30.53
CA THR A 62 9.97 10.98 -30.97
C THR A 62 9.02 10.88 -29.79
N LYS A 63 7.84 11.52 -29.89
CA LYS A 63 6.64 11.25 -29.06
C LYS A 63 6.08 9.85 -29.35
N GLY A 64 6.92 8.84 -29.20
CA GLY A 64 6.62 7.44 -29.46
C GLY A 64 7.11 6.60 -28.29
N LYS A 65 6.17 6.21 -27.43
CA LYS A 65 6.19 5.04 -26.54
C LYS A 65 7.57 4.59 -26.05
N SER A 66 8.32 5.47 -25.40
CA SER A 66 9.57 5.06 -24.75
C SER A 66 9.52 5.45 -23.29
N GLY A 67 9.24 4.44 -22.47
CA GLY A 67 9.15 4.53 -21.01
C GLY A 67 7.76 4.93 -20.52
N GLU A 68 6.72 4.19 -20.89
CA GLU A 68 5.57 4.06 -19.99
C GLU A 68 6.12 3.39 -18.72
N VAL A 69 6.53 4.21 -17.75
CA VAL A 69 6.71 3.75 -16.38
C VAL A 69 5.34 3.23 -15.99
N SER A 70 5.27 1.93 -15.69
CA SER A 70 4.08 1.18 -15.27
C SER A 70 2.97 2.08 -14.68
N PRO A 71 1.70 1.91 -15.11
CA PRO A 71 0.55 2.67 -14.58
C PRO A 71 0.43 2.65 -13.04
N PHE A 72 1.12 1.73 -12.38
CA PHE A 72 1.10 1.53 -10.93
C PHE A 72 1.49 2.78 -10.11
N LEU A 73 2.26 3.71 -10.66
CA LEU A 73 2.59 4.98 -9.98
C LEU A 73 1.52 6.07 -10.14
N VAL A 74 0.67 5.99 -11.17
CA VAL A 74 -0.40 6.97 -11.41
C VAL A 74 -1.61 6.69 -10.52
N ASP A 75 -1.87 5.43 -10.19
CA ASP A 75 -3.02 5.04 -9.36
C ASP A 75 -2.84 5.35 -7.86
N LEU A 76 -1.61 5.56 -7.37
CA LEU A 76 -1.35 5.87 -5.95
C LEU A 76 -1.81 7.28 -5.55
N ASP A 77 -1.96 8.21 -6.48
CA ASP A 77 -2.52 9.54 -6.19
C ASP A 77 -4.06 9.50 -6.11
N GLY A 78 -4.70 8.48 -6.67
CA GLY A 78 -6.14 8.21 -6.54
C GLY A 78 -6.50 7.27 -5.38
N LEU A 79 -5.52 6.54 -4.82
CA LEU A 79 -5.71 5.56 -3.74
C LEU A 79 -5.37 6.08 -2.34
N ILE A 80 -4.99 7.37 -2.20
CA ILE A 80 -5.07 8.05 -0.91
C ILE A 80 -6.54 8.46 -0.79
N PRO A 81 -7.36 7.74 -0.01
CA PRO A 81 -8.75 8.06 0.08
C PRO A 81 -8.84 9.42 0.78
N ASN A 82 -9.21 10.46 0.04
CA ASN A 82 -9.99 11.55 0.62
C ASN A 82 -11.41 11.04 0.98
N GLU A 83 -11.55 9.79 1.44
CA GLU A 83 -12.81 9.11 1.74
C GLU A 83 -13.28 9.36 3.17
N ALA A 84 -12.97 10.53 3.73
CA ALA A 84 -13.81 11.08 4.79
C ALA A 84 -15.18 11.55 4.23
N HIS A 85 -15.32 11.74 2.91
CA HIS A 85 -16.54 12.26 2.28
C HIS A 85 -17.41 11.21 1.56
N THR A 86 -16.84 10.09 1.08
CA THR A 86 -17.63 9.08 0.31
C THR A 86 -18.43 8.13 1.22
N LEU A 87 -17.94 7.84 2.43
CA LEU A 87 -18.64 6.96 3.37
C LEU A 87 -19.91 7.58 3.96
N VAL A 88 -20.04 8.92 3.97
CA VAL A 88 -21.26 9.60 4.44
C VAL A 88 -22.40 9.42 3.43
N THR A 89 -22.13 9.54 2.13
CA THR A 89 -23.16 9.45 1.08
C THR A 89 -23.77 8.05 0.94
N ILE A 90 -23.00 6.99 1.18
CA ILE A 90 -23.50 5.61 1.06
C ILE A 90 -24.42 5.23 2.24
N VAL A 91 -24.20 5.82 3.42
CA VAL A 91 -25.08 5.60 4.58
C VAL A 91 -26.37 6.44 4.47
N GLU A 92 -26.35 7.59 3.81
CA GLU A 92 -27.51 8.49 3.68
C GLU A 92 -28.47 8.12 2.54
N MET A 93 -28.03 7.41 1.49
CA MET A 93 -28.92 6.88 0.44
C MET A 93 -29.65 5.58 0.83
N GLY A 94 -29.34 5.01 1.99
CA GLY A 94 -29.94 3.77 2.49
C GLY A 94 -31.05 3.96 3.54
N ARG A 95 -31.59 5.18 3.70
CA ARG A 95 -32.67 5.49 4.65
C ARG A 95 -33.88 6.12 3.99
#